data_AF-A0A2N1MR84-F1
#
_entry.id   AF-A0A2N1MR84-F1
#
_cell.length_a   1.000
_cell.length_b   1.000
_cell.length_c   1.000
_cell.angle_alpha   90.00
_cell.angle_beta   90.00
_cell.angle_gamma   90.00
#
_symmetry.space_group_name_H-M   'P 1'
#
loop_
_entity.id
_entity.type
_entity.pdbx_description
1 polymer ?
#
loop_
_entity_poly.entity_id
_entity_poly.type
_entity_poly.pdbx_seq_one_letter_code
_entity_poly.pdbx_strand_id
1 'polypeptide(L)'
;MGKKNYVSVEKLIMHLGPRDEYVLHYSELQYYVKLGMVVDEIQKVLSFDQSPWLKPYISLNSNLRKKARNDFERDFFKLMNNSVYGKTMENVRKHIDIKLLPLRNKKDEKSLLNKIRKPSFKYARLLGKDLVGVHMGKSEVTLNKPILVSAAVLGLSKLHMYQFWYDYVKATYGEKVTLCYMDTDSFIYGVETEDICQDMLKNADLFDFNNYSSDYPLVKSLPEDQWLIDENGG
;
A
#
# COMPACT_ATOMS: atom_id res chain seq x y z
N MET A 1 -20.41 -31.90 16.78
CA MET A 1 -19.51 -30.80 16.36
C MET A 1 -19.13 -31.00 14.91
N GLY A 2 -19.63 -30.16 14.00
CA GLY A 2 -19.35 -30.28 12.56
C GLY A 2 -17.89 -29.91 12.25
N LYS A 3 -17.19 -30.75 11.49
CA LYS A 3 -15.85 -30.47 10.97
C LYS A 3 -15.92 -29.17 10.16
N LYS A 4 -15.25 -28.11 10.63
CA LYS A 4 -14.98 -26.92 9.81
C LYS A 4 -14.07 -27.36 8.65
N ASN A 5 -14.63 -27.44 7.46
CA ASN A 5 -13.84 -27.63 6.24
C ASN A 5 -13.06 -26.34 5.99
N TYR A 6 -11.78 -26.32 6.34
CA TYR A 6 -10.88 -25.24 5.96
C TYR A 6 -10.70 -25.30 4.44
N VAL A 7 -11.09 -24.24 3.74
CA VAL A 7 -10.80 -24.07 2.32
C VAL A 7 -9.31 -23.77 2.21
N SER A 8 -8.60 -24.55 1.39
CA SER A 8 -7.18 -24.27 1.09
C SER A 8 -7.09 -22.91 0.39
N VAL A 9 -6.31 -21.99 0.96
CA VAL A 9 -6.06 -20.66 0.42
C VAL A 9 -4.56 -20.45 0.41
N GLU A 10 -4.03 -19.95 -0.70
CA GLU A 10 -2.63 -19.54 -0.80
C GLU A 10 -2.37 -18.40 0.18
N LYS A 11 -1.35 -18.57 1.02
CA LYS A 11 -0.91 -17.54 1.98
C LYS A 11 0.41 -16.96 1.51
N LEU A 12 0.50 -15.63 1.52
CA LEU A 12 1.77 -14.97 1.35
C LEU A 12 2.61 -15.26 2.59
N ILE A 13 3.77 -15.89 2.40
CA ILE A 13 4.74 -16.15 3.46
C ILE A 13 6.03 -15.39 3.16
N MET A 14 6.73 -14.99 4.21
CA MET A 14 8.06 -14.43 4.06
C MET A 14 8.99 -15.52 3.53
N HIS A 15 9.53 -15.31 2.33
CA HIS A 15 10.52 -16.22 1.74
C HIS A 15 11.91 -15.64 1.97
N LEU A 16 12.73 -16.42 2.67
CA LEU A 16 14.10 -16.09 3.08
C LEU A 16 15.16 -16.70 2.16
N GLY A 17 14.75 -17.39 1.09
CA GLY A 17 15.66 -17.99 0.13
C GLY A 17 16.02 -17.04 -1.03
N PRO A 18 16.76 -17.57 -2.02
CA PRO A 18 17.08 -16.86 -3.25
C PRO A 18 15.82 -16.35 -3.95
N ARG A 19 15.97 -15.23 -4.67
CA ARG A 19 14.88 -14.53 -5.35
C ARG A 19 15.21 -14.44 -6.83
N ASP A 20 14.54 -15.27 -7.62
CA ASP A 20 14.62 -15.23 -9.07
C ASP A 20 13.62 -14.22 -9.66
N GLU A 21 14.01 -13.55 -10.74
CA GLU A 21 13.18 -12.57 -11.47
C GLU A 21 12.54 -11.47 -10.59
N TYR A 22 13.22 -11.09 -9.50
CA TYR A 22 12.70 -10.14 -8.54
C TYR A 22 12.90 -8.69 -9.01
N VAL A 23 11.82 -7.91 -9.02
CA VAL A 23 11.83 -6.51 -9.46
C VAL A 23 12.06 -5.61 -8.25
N LEU A 24 13.10 -4.79 -8.33
CA LEU A 24 13.54 -3.88 -7.27
C LEU A 24 13.64 -2.45 -7.78
N HIS A 25 13.40 -1.49 -6.88
CA HIS A 25 13.81 -0.11 -7.14
C HIS A 25 15.33 0.01 -6.98
N TYR A 26 15.99 0.89 -7.76
CA TYR A 26 17.46 0.97 -7.75
C TYR A 26 18.02 1.31 -6.36
N SER A 27 17.39 2.25 -5.63
CA SER A 27 17.83 2.64 -4.28
C SER A 27 17.66 1.52 -3.26
N GLU A 28 16.59 0.71 -3.42
CA GLU A 28 16.33 -0.46 -2.58
C GLU A 28 17.41 -1.52 -2.82
N LEU A 29 17.75 -1.80 -4.09
CA LEU A 29 18.84 -2.70 -4.44
C LEU A 29 20.20 -2.22 -3.89
N GLN A 30 20.54 -0.95 -4.06
CA GLN A 30 21.79 -0.38 -3.52
C GLN A 30 21.88 -0.56 -2.01
N TYR A 31 20.79 -0.29 -1.30
CA TYR A 31 20.72 -0.44 0.14
C TYR A 31 20.90 -1.90 0.57
N TYR A 32 20.25 -2.83 -0.12
CA TYR A 32 20.39 -4.24 0.20
C TYR A 32 21.78 -4.79 -0.08
N VAL A 33 22.44 -4.37 -1.17
CA VAL A 33 23.84 -4.72 -1.43
C VAL A 33 24.75 -4.18 -0.32
N LYS A 34 24.50 -2.96 0.18
CA LYS A 34 25.21 -2.41 1.34
C LYS A 34 25.03 -3.27 2.60
N LEU A 35 23.84 -3.86 2.81
CA LEU A 35 23.56 -4.79 3.90
C LEU A 35 24.11 -6.21 3.67
N GLY A 36 24.69 -6.50 2.51
CA GLY A 36 25.33 -7.77 2.20
C GLY A 36 24.53 -8.69 1.28
N MET A 37 23.46 -8.23 0.63
CA MET A 37 22.84 -9.03 -0.44
C MET A 37 23.81 -9.21 -1.60
N VAL A 38 23.99 -10.45 -2.03
CA VAL A 38 24.74 -10.82 -3.23
C VAL A 38 23.79 -10.85 -4.42
N VAL A 39 24.20 -10.22 -5.52
CA VAL A 39 23.45 -10.19 -6.78
C VAL A 39 24.14 -11.12 -7.78
N ASP A 40 23.42 -12.14 -8.25
CA ASP A 40 23.94 -13.09 -9.22
C ASP A 40 23.93 -12.51 -10.64
N GLU A 41 22.76 -12.02 -11.10
CA GLU A 41 22.58 -11.48 -12.45
C GLU A 41 21.55 -10.35 -12.49
N ILE A 42 21.81 -9.31 -13.30
CA ILE A 42 20.85 -8.26 -13.64
C ILE A 42 20.34 -8.51 -15.06
N GLN A 43 19.10 -8.98 -15.19
CA GLN A 43 18.52 -9.34 -16.49
C GLN A 43 17.98 -8.13 -17.28
N LYS A 44 17.35 -7.17 -16.59
CA LYS A 44 16.65 -6.04 -17.22
C LYS A 44 16.77 -4.79 -16.36
N VAL A 45 16.95 -3.66 -17.01
CA VAL A 45 16.98 -2.33 -16.37
C VAL A 45 15.99 -1.42 -17.09
N LEU A 46 15.18 -0.71 -16.31
CA LEU A 46 14.32 0.36 -16.79
C LEU A 46 14.75 1.68 -16.15
N SER A 47 15.16 2.63 -16.98
CA SER A 47 15.56 3.97 -16.54
C SER A 47 14.42 4.97 -16.76
N PHE A 48 14.30 5.94 -15.85
CA PHE A 48 13.29 6.99 -15.91
C PHE A 48 13.75 8.22 -15.11
N ASP A 49 13.28 9.40 -15.53
CA ASP A 49 13.47 10.64 -14.79
C ASP A 49 12.50 10.72 -13.60
N GLN A 50 12.96 11.32 -12.50
CA GLN A 50 12.20 11.44 -11.27
C GLN A 50 11.98 12.91 -10.92
N SER A 51 10.76 13.24 -10.49
CA SER A 51 10.40 14.55 -9.98
C SER A 51 9.32 14.42 -8.90
N PRO A 52 9.18 15.39 -7.99
CA PRO A 52 8.15 15.38 -6.96
C PRO A 52 6.78 15.84 -7.51
N TRP A 53 6.36 15.32 -8.67
CA TRP A 53 5.16 15.77 -9.38
C TRP A 53 3.86 15.53 -8.60
N LEU A 54 3.81 14.54 -7.70
CA LEU A 54 2.67 14.31 -6.80
C LEU A 54 2.70 15.21 -5.55
N LYS A 55 3.81 15.89 -5.24
CA LYS A 55 3.95 16.66 -3.99
C LYS A 55 2.81 17.66 -3.79
N PRO A 56 2.40 18.49 -4.77
CA PRO A 56 1.30 19.44 -4.57
C PRO A 56 -0.01 18.77 -4.16
N TYR A 57 -0.33 17.62 -4.75
CA TYR A 57 -1.53 16.85 -4.46
C TYR A 57 -1.49 16.24 -3.05
N ILE A 58 -0.37 15.59 -2.71
CA ILE A 58 -0.18 14.96 -1.39
C ILE A 58 -0.16 16.01 -0.28
N SER A 59 0.52 17.13 -0.49
CA SER A 59 0.56 18.25 0.46
C SER A 59 -0.82 18.86 0.68
N LEU A 60 -1.60 19.08 -0.39
CA LEU A 60 -2.97 19.58 -0.29
C LEU A 60 -3.84 18.66 0.58
N ASN A 61 -3.90 17.37 0.25
CA ASN A 61 -4.72 16.42 1.00
C ASN A 61 -4.24 16.24 2.44
N SER A 62 -2.92 16.29 2.69
CA SER A 62 -2.37 16.22 4.05
C SER A 62 -2.77 17.44 4.88
N ASN A 63 -2.78 18.63 4.28
CA ASN A 63 -3.22 19.85 4.94
C ASN A 63 -4.73 19.86 5.19
N LEU A 64 -5.53 19.37 4.24
CA LEU A 64 -6.97 19.22 4.42
C LEU A 64 -7.30 18.15 5.48
N ARG A 65 -6.53 17.05 5.53
CA ARG A 65 -6.64 16.02 6.57
C ARG A 65 -6.34 16.57 7.96
N LYS A 66 -5.34 17.45 8.11
CA LYS A 66 -5.03 18.13 9.38
C LYS A 66 -6.15 19.08 9.82
N LYS A 67 -6.80 19.76 8.87
CA LYS A 67 -7.91 20.70 9.11
C LYS A 67 -9.28 20.03 9.27
N ALA A 68 -9.37 18.71 9.07
CA ALA A 68 -10.62 17.97 9.13
C ALA A 68 -11.25 18.05 10.53
N ARG A 69 -12.57 18.23 10.58
CA ARG A 69 -13.30 18.41 11.86
C ARG A 69 -13.86 17.13 12.42
N ASN A 70 -13.88 16.07 11.62
CA ASN A 70 -14.48 14.80 11.95
C ASN A 70 -13.68 13.65 11.32
N ASP A 71 -13.90 12.45 11.85
CA ASP A 71 -13.20 11.25 11.40
C ASP A 71 -13.49 10.92 9.93
N PHE A 72 -14.70 11.20 9.44
CA PHE A 72 -15.07 10.97 8.05
C PHE A 72 -14.22 11.78 7.06
N GLU A 73 -14.08 13.10 7.29
CA GLU A 73 -13.24 13.97 6.46
C GLU A 73 -11.77 13.55 6.52
N ARG A 74 -11.28 13.22 7.71
CA ARG A 74 -9.91 12.76 7.89
C ARG A 74 -9.62 11.49 7.09
N ASP A 75 -10.55 10.53 7.15
CA ASP A 75 -10.44 9.26 6.43
C ASP A 75 -10.62 9.45 4.91
N PHE A 76 -11.46 10.39 4.50
CA PHE A 76 -11.61 10.77 3.09
C PHE A 76 -10.29 11.28 2.50
N PHE A 77 -9.65 12.27 3.14
CA PHE A 77 -8.38 12.80 2.62
C PHE A 77 -7.22 11.78 2.71
N LYS A 78 -7.24 10.90 3.72
CA LYS A 78 -6.31 9.75 3.78
C LYS A 78 -6.53 8.82 2.58
N LEU A 79 -7.79 8.50 2.27
CA LEU A 79 -8.14 7.66 1.14
C LEU A 79 -7.73 8.29 -0.18
N MET A 80 -7.90 9.61 -0.36
CA MET A 80 -7.48 10.30 -1.58
C MET A 80 -5.99 10.09 -1.86
N ASN A 81 -5.13 10.24 -0.85
CA ASN A 81 -3.70 9.94 -0.99
C ASN A 81 -3.43 8.45 -1.31
N ASN A 82 -4.01 7.54 -0.54
CA ASN A 82 -3.77 6.10 -0.70
C ASN A 82 -4.32 5.55 -2.03
N SER A 83 -5.40 6.15 -2.53
CA SER A 83 -6.08 5.72 -3.77
C SER A 83 -5.22 5.91 -5.01
N VAL A 84 -4.33 6.93 -5.02
CA VAL A 84 -3.42 7.17 -6.15
C VAL A 84 -2.53 5.96 -6.39
N TYR A 85 -1.89 5.45 -5.32
CA TYR A 85 -1.08 4.24 -5.39
C TYR A 85 -1.88 3.05 -5.93
N GLY A 86 -3.02 2.75 -5.30
CA GLY A 86 -3.88 1.63 -5.72
C GLY A 86 -4.35 1.75 -7.17
N LYS A 87 -4.62 2.98 -7.65
CA LYS A 87 -5.04 3.23 -9.02
C LYS A 87 -3.90 3.03 -10.02
N THR A 88 -2.67 3.36 -9.66
CA THR A 88 -1.49 3.17 -10.53
C THR A 88 -1.13 1.70 -10.75
N MET A 89 -1.38 0.83 -9.77
CA MET A 89 -1.16 -0.63 -9.86
C MET A 89 -2.38 -1.43 -10.32
N GLU A 90 -3.46 -0.77 -10.74
CA GLU A 90 -4.71 -1.44 -11.09
C GLU A 90 -4.52 -2.45 -12.24
N ASN A 91 -4.91 -3.71 -12.00
CA ASN A 91 -4.88 -4.72 -13.05
C ASN A 91 -6.15 -4.68 -13.91
N VAL A 92 -6.10 -3.86 -14.96
CA VAL A 92 -7.19 -3.71 -15.95
C VAL A 92 -7.57 -5.01 -16.68
N ARG A 93 -6.70 -6.03 -16.70
CA ARG A 93 -7.02 -7.34 -17.31
C ARG A 93 -8.06 -8.12 -16.52
N LYS A 94 -8.21 -7.81 -15.22
CA LYS A 94 -9.23 -8.42 -14.37
C LYS A 94 -10.61 -7.79 -14.54
N HIS A 95 -10.72 -6.67 -15.26
CA HIS A 95 -12.00 -6.02 -15.52
C HIS A 95 -12.92 -6.92 -16.34
N ILE A 96 -14.20 -6.87 -16.02
CA ILE A 96 -15.26 -7.61 -16.70
C ILE A 96 -16.40 -6.65 -17.07
N ASP A 97 -17.05 -6.93 -18.18
CA ASP A 97 -18.30 -6.29 -18.54
C ASP A 97 -19.46 -7.05 -17.94
N ILE A 98 -20.26 -6.39 -17.10
CA ILE A 98 -21.51 -6.94 -16.60
C ILE A 98 -22.65 -6.35 -17.42
N LYS A 99 -23.45 -7.21 -18.06
CA LYS A 99 -24.66 -6.81 -18.77
C LYS A 99 -25.87 -7.28 -17.98
N LEU A 100 -26.68 -6.32 -17.53
CA LEU A 100 -27.95 -6.59 -16.88
C LEU A 100 -29.03 -6.75 -17.95
N LEU A 101 -29.68 -7.90 -18.00
CA LEU A 101 -30.77 -8.18 -18.93
C LEU A 101 -32.02 -8.56 -18.14
N PRO A 102 -33.20 -8.02 -18.49
CA PRO A 102 -34.45 -8.56 -17.99
C PRO A 102 -34.64 -10.00 -18.52
N LEU A 103 -35.54 -10.76 -17.89
CA LEU A 103 -35.93 -12.11 -18.27
C LEU A 103 -37.47 -12.25 -18.16
N ARG A 104 -38.20 -11.35 -18.85
CA ARG A 104 -39.66 -11.23 -18.70
C ARG A 104 -40.44 -11.87 -19.83
N ASN A 105 -39.81 -12.07 -20.98
CA ASN A 105 -40.45 -12.55 -22.19
C ASN A 105 -39.45 -13.30 -23.08
N LYS A 106 -39.95 -13.93 -24.16
CA LYS A 106 -39.11 -14.67 -25.11
C LYS A 106 -38.05 -13.82 -25.82
N LYS A 107 -38.26 -12.51 -25.97
CA LYS A 107 -37.28 -11.59 -26.60
C LYS A 107 -36.06 -11.42 -25.68
N ASP A 108 -36.31 -11.31 -24.38
CA ASP A 108 -35.29 -11.21 -23.34
C ASP A 108 -34.44 -12.48 -23.25
N GLU A 109 -35.09 -13.66 -23.29
CA GLU A 109 -34.41 -14.96 -23.36
C GLU A 109 -33.50 -15.05 -24.60
N LYS A 110 -33.99 -14.61 -25.76
CA LYS A 110 -33.18 -14.56 -26.99
C LYS A 110 -31.98 -13.62 -26.84
N SER A 111 -32.14 -12.47 -26.17
CA SER A 111 -31.05 -11.54 -25.86
C SER A 111 -29.99 -12.19 -24.96
N LEU A 112 -30.42 -12.91 -23.93
CA LEU A 112 -29.53 -13.68 -23.05
C LEU A 112 -28.75 -14.74 -23.83
N LEU A 113 -29.44 -15.57 -24.61
CA LEU A 113 -28.80 -16.60 -25.45
C LEU A 113 -27.77 -16.00 -26.41
N ASN A 114 -28.06 -14.83 -27.00
CA ASN A 114 -27.11 -14.11 -27.86
C ASN A 114 -25.85 -13.66 -27.10
N LYS A 115 -25.94 -13.35 -25.80
CA LYS A 115 -24.76 -13.03 -24.98
C LYS A 115 -23.98 -14.29 -24.60
N ILE A 116 -24.65 -15.37 -24.22
CA ILE A 116 -24.02 -16.65 -23.86
C ILE A 116 -23.18 -17.21 -25.02
N ARG A 117 -23.64 -17.02 -26.26
CA ARG A 117 -22.93 -17.46 -27.47
C ARG A 117 -21.64 -16.70 -27.78
N LYS A 118 -21.38 -15.57 -27.12
CA LYS A 118 -20.17 -14.79 -27.40
C LYS A 118 -18.95 -15.45 -26.73
N PRO A 119 -17.77 -15.48 -27.39
CA PRO A 119 -16.55 -16.02 -26.80
C PRO A 119 -16.12 -15.34 -25.49
N SER A 120 -16.52 -14.08 -25.30
CA SER A 120 -16.26 -13.35 -24.06
C SER A 120 -17.19 -13.72 -22.90
N PHE A 121 -18.20 -14.58 -23.09
CA PHE A 121 -19.06 -15.01 -22.00
C PHE A 121 -18.25 -15.80 -20.93
N LYS A 122 -18.42 -15.45 -19.65
CA LYS A 122 -17.86 -16.21 -18.52
C LYS A 122 -18.93 -17.01 -17.79
N TYR A 123 -19.94 -16.31 -17.27
CA TYR A 123 -21.07 -16.91 -16.57
C TYR A 123 -22.24 -15.93 -16.51
N ALA A 124 -23.42 -16.44 -16.18
CA ALA A 124 -24.60 -15.62 -15.89
C ALA A 124 -25.11 -15.93 -14.49
N ARG A 125 -25.61 -14.92 -13.79
CA ARG A 125 -26.20 -15.05 -12.46
C ARG A 125 -27.57 -14.39 -12.43
N LEU A 126 -28.58 -15.11 -11.96
CA LEU A 126 -29.88 -14.53 -11.72
C LEU A 126 -29.82 -13.55 -10.53
N LEU A 127 -30.35 -12.36 -10.73
CA LEU A 127 -30.41 -11.26 -9.77
C LEU A 127 -31.89 -10.98 -9.44
N GLY A 128 -32.45 -11.71 -8.49
CA GLY A 128 -33.89 -11.64 -8.19
C GLY A 128 -34.70 -12.58 -9.10
N LYS A 129 -35.92 -12.18 -9.48
CA LYS A 129 -36.86 -13.05 -10.20
C LYS A 129 -36.77 -12.94 -11.72
N ASP A 130 -36.51 -11.74 -12.24
CA ASP A 130 -36.68 -11.40 -13.65
C ASP A 130 -35.49 -10.62 -14.22
N LEU A 131 -34.33 -10.64 -13.55
CA LEU A 131 -33.12 -9.96 -14.01
C LEU A 131 -31.93 -10.93 -13.95
N VAL A 132 -31.09 -10.91 -14.99
CA VAL A 132 -29.87 -11.71 -15.07
C VAL A 132 -28.66 -10.79 -15.29
N GLY A 133 -27.64 -10.98 -14.46
CA GLY A 133 -26.32 -10.39 -14.65
C GLY A 133 -25.45 -11.33 -15.48
N VAL A 134 -25.14 -10.94 -16.71
CA VAL A 134 -24.25 -11.69 -17.61
C VAL A 134 -22.84 -11.12 -17.49
N HIS A 135 -21.92 -11.94 -16.98
CA HIS A 135 -20.51 -11.58 -16.79
C HIS A 135 -19.72 -11.94 -18.03
N MET A 136 -19.07 -10.94 -18.62
CA MET A 136 -18.35 -11.01 -19.88
C MET A 136 -16.90 -10.57 -19.68
N GLY A 137 -15.94 -11.28 -20.24
CA GLY A 137 -14.57 -10.78 -20.43
C GLY A 137 -14.52 -9.60 -21.39
N LYS A 138 -13.47 -8.80 -21.28
CA LYS A 138 -13.13 -7.76 -22.25
C LYS A 138 -12.48 -8.40 -23.48
N SER A 139 -12.92 -8.04 -24.68
CA SER A 139 -12.29 -8.48 -25.94
C SER A 139 -11.00 -7.73 -26.24
N GLU A 140 -10.86 -6.52 -25.71
CA GLU A 140 -9.68 -5.66 -25.83
C GLU A 140 -9.41 -5.01 -24.48
N VAL A 141 -8.13 -4.90 -24.11
CA VAL A 141 -7.70 -4.29 -22.85
C VAL A 141 -6.58 -3.28 -23.14
N THR A 142 -6.84 -2.01 -22.88
CA THR A 142 -5.83 -0.95 -22.96
C THR A 142 -5.02 -0.90 -21.66
N LEU A 143 -3.71 -1.08 -21.75
CA LEU A 143 -2.79 -0.97 -20.61
C LEU A 143 -2.46 0.50 -20.35
N ASN A 144 -3.34 1.20 -19.63
CA ASN A 144 -3.23 2.64 -19.37
C ASN A 144 -2.90 2.99 -17.91
N LYS A 145 -2.37 2.02 -17.16
CA LYS A 145 -2.01 2.21 -15.75
C LYS A 145 -0.49 2.36 -15.62
N PRO A 146 0.00 3.41 -14.96
CA PRO A 146 1.43 3.62 -14.78
C PRO A 146 1.95 2.72 -13.65
N ILE A 147 1.98 1.41 -13.88
CA ILE A 147 2.36 0.38 -12.88
C ILE A 147 3.78 0.61 -12.34
N LEU A 148 4.65 1.22 -13.13
CA LEU A 148 6.00 1.58 -12.73
C LEU A 148 6.02 2.57 -11.56
N VAL A 149 5.06 3.51 -11.51
CA VAL A 149 4.92 4.45 -10.40
C VAL A 149 4.63 3.69 -9.10
N SER A 150 3.68 2.76 -9.12
CA SER A 150 3.42 1.92 -7.94
C SER A 150 4.62 1.06 -7.54
N ALA A 151 5.36 0.49 -8.50
CA ALA A 151 6.54 -0.31 -8.19
C ALA A 151 7.61 0.54 -7.48
N ALA A 152 7.85 1.77 -7.96
CA ALA A 152 8.78 2.70 -7.33
C ALA A 152 8.31 3.13 -5.93
N VAL A 153 7.03 3.50 -5.76
CA VAL A 153 6.46 3.88 -4.46
C VAL A 153 6.60 2.74 -3.45
N LEU A 154 6.32 1.50 -3.85
CA LEU A 154 6.45 0.33 -2.98
C LEU A 154 7.91 0.07 -2.60
N GLY A 155 8.84 0.13 -3.56
CA GLY A 155 10.27 -0.07 -3.29
C GLY A 155 10.85 1.00 -2.35
N LEU A 156 10.47 2.27 -2.55
CA LEU A 156 10.89 3.36 -1.68
C LEU A 156 10.26 3.27 -0.27
N SER A 157 8.99 2.84 -0.19
CA SER A 157 8.34 2.60 1.10
C SER A 157 9.02 1.48 1.89
N LYS A 158 9.40 0.38 1.24
CA LYS A 158 10.21 -0.68 1.87
C LYS A 158 11.55 -0.14 2.33
N LEU A 159 12.25 0.59 1.46
CA LEU A 159 13.55 1.17 1.79
C LEU A 159 13.47 2.03 3.06
N HIS A 160 12.46 2.89 3.17
CA HIS A 160 12.24 3.73 4.36
C HIS A 160 12.08 2.88 5.64
N MET A 161 11.26 1.82 5.58
CA MET A 161 11.09 0.90 6.71
C MET A 161 12.39 0.18 7.07
N TYR A 162 13.14 -0.28 6.06
CA TYR A 162 14.41 -0.98 6.27
C TYR A 162 15.48 -0.06 6.87
N GLN A 163 15.58 1.18 6.41
CA GLN A 163 16.50 2.17 6.95
C GLN A 163 16.17 2.48 8.41
N PHE A 164 14.90 2.72 8.74
CA PHE A 164 14.52 2.91 10.13
C PHE A 164 14.91 1.70 11.01
N TRP A 165 14.66 0.48 10.53
CA TRP A 165 15.00 -0.71 11.28
C TRP A 165 16.50 -0.96 11.44
N TYR A 166 17.26 -0.97 10.35
CA TYR A 166 18.67 -1.37 10.38
C TYR A 166 19.59 -0.20 10.72
N ASP A 167 19.35 0.99 10.16
CA ASP A 167 20.24 2.13 10.34
C ASP A 167 19.98 2.86 11.67
N TYR A 168 18.76 2.81 12.21
CA TYR A 168 18.42 3.42 13.50
C TYR A 168 18.19 2.37 14.61
N VAL A 169 17.15 1.54 14.51
CA VAL A 169 16.75 0.67 15.64
C VAL A 169 17.84 -0.36 15.98
N LYS A 170 18.29 -1.15 15.01
CA LYS A 170 19.35 -2.16 15.23
C LYS A 170 20.70 -1.52 15.52
N ALA A 171 21.02 -0.37 14.92
CA ALA A 171 22.26 0.35 15.22
C ALA A 171 22.30 0.88 16.67
N THR A 172 21.16 1.36 17.19
CA THR A 172 21.05 1.94 18.53
C THR A 172 21.08 0.86 19.62
N TYR A 173 20.30 -0.21 19.44
CA TYR A 173 20.07 -1.19 20.51
C TYR A 173 20.84 -2.50 20.34
N GLY A 174 21.37 -2.79 19.14
CA GLY A 174 22.14 -4.00 18.87
C GLY A 174 21.37 -5.29 19.16
N GLU A 175 21.83 -6.05 20.15
CA GLU A 175 21.19 -7.29 20.62
C GLU A 175 20.03 -7.03 21.61
N LYS A 176 19.89 -5.81 22.14
CA LYS A 176 18.84 -5.41 23.09
C LYS A 176 17.49 -5.11 22.44
N VAL A 177 17.31 -5.52 21.17
CA VAL A 177 16.06 -5.31 20.45
C VAL A 177 15.61 -6.57 19.73
N THR A 178 14.33 -6.86 19.87
CA THR A 178 13.67 -8.02 19.25
C THR A 178 12.53 -7.54 18.37
N LEU A 179 12.57 -7.88 17.08
CA LEU A 179 11.45 -7.66 16.17
C LEU A 179 10.34 -8.66 16.49
N CYS A 180 9.18 -8.16 16.93
CA CYS A 180 8.03 -9.02 17.23
C CYS A 180 7.11 -9.16 16.02
N TYR A 181 6.86 -8.06 15.30
CA TYR A 181 5.97 -8.03 14.15
C TYR A 181 6.29 -6.83 13.25
N MET A 182 5.98 -6.97 11.96
CA MET A 182 6.09 -5.93 10.96
C MET A 182 4.88 -6.02 10.03
N ASP A 183 4.23 -4.89 9.77
CA ASP A 183 3.16 -4.78 8.79
C ASP A 183 3.26 -3.47 8.04
N THR A 184 3.55 -3.54 6.75
CA THR A 184 3.55 -2.47 5.74
C THR A 184 4.29 -1.20 6.15
N ASP A 185 3.71 -0.40 7.04
CA ASP A 185 4.16 0.90 7.55
C ASP A 185 4.35 0.93 9.07
N SER A 186 4.41 -0.24 9.73
CA SER A 186 4.52 -0.35 11.18
C SER A 186 5.47 -1.45 11.64
N PHE A 187 6.08 -1.21 12.80
CA PHE A 187 6.86 -2.19 13.55
C PHE A 187 6.27 -2.37 14.94
N ILE A 188 6.29 -3.60 15.43
CA ILE A 188 6.16 -3.93 16.84
C ILE A 188 7.45 -4.62 17.24
N TYR A 189 8.20 -4.00 18.16
CA TYR A 189 9.46 -4.55 18.64
C TYR A 189 9.59 -4.32 20.14
N GLY A 190 10.24 -5.26 20.82
CA GLY A 190 10.65 -5.12 22.21
C GLY A 190 12.05 -4.55 22.28
N VAL A 191 12.29 -3.62 23.20
CA VAL A 191 13.59 -3.00 23.41
C VAL A 191 13.94 -2.97 24.91
N GLU A 192 15.18 -3.29 25.24
CA GLU A 192 15.75 -3.11 26.56
C GLU A 192 16.57 -1.82 26.59
N THR A 193 16.02 -0.76 27.18
CA THR A 193 16.68 0.53 27.40
C THR A 193 16.29 1.10 28.75
N GLU A 194 17.10 2.03 29.27
CA GLU A 194 16.83 2.72 30.54
C GLU A 194 15.61 3.65 30.41
N ASP A 195 15.55 4.42 29.31
CA ASP A 195 14.45 5.34 29.04
C ASP A 195 14.23 5.54 27.54
N ILE A 196 13.19 4.87 27.02
CA ILE A 196 12.81 4.94 25.60
C ILE A 196 12.40 6.36 25.18
N CYS A 197 11.82 7.15 26.09
CA CYS A 197 11.42 8.52 25.80
C CYS A 197 12.66 9.38 25.53
N GLN A 198 13.72 9.23 26.31
CA GLN A 198 14.98 9.94 26.08
C GLN A 198 15.65 9.53 24.76
N ASP A 199 15.59 8.26 24.41
CA ASP A 199 16.16 7.78 23.14
C ASP A 199 15.38 8.29 21.92
N MET A 200 14.06 8.44 22.04
CA MET A 200 13.22 9.10 21.04
C MET A 200 13.54 10.60 20.93
N LEU A 201 13.76 11.31 22.04
CA LEU A 201 14.12 12.75 22.02
C LEU A 201 15.44 13.01 21.30
N LYS A 202 16.45 12.16 21.51
CA LYS A 202 17.76 12.30 20.84
C LYS A 202 17.67 12.21 19.31
N ASN A 203 16.64 11.55 18.78
CA ASN A 203 16.43 11.33 17.35
C ASN A 203 14.99 11.70 16.97
N ALA A 204 14.49 12.80 17.55
CA ALA A 204 13.08 13.18 17.43
C ALA A 204 12.67 13.52 15.98
N ASP A 205 13.62 13.75 15.07
CA ASP A 205 13.41 13.91 13.64
C ASP A 205 12.90 12.63 12.94
N LEU A 206 13.10 11.47 13.57
CA LEU A 206 12.63 10.18 13.07
C LEU A 206 11.19 9.84 13.52
N PHE A 207 10.59 10.64 14.40
CA PHE A 207 9.31 10.31 15.04
C PHE A 207 8.25 11.39 14.81
N ASP A 208 6.99 10.96 14.69
CA ASP A 208 5.84 11.86 14.62
C ASP A 208 5.12 11.93 15.99
N PHE A 209 5.20 13.10 16.62
CA PHE A 209 4.56 13.36 17.90
C PHE A 209 3.19 14.07 17.81
N ASN A 210 2.65 14.30 16.60
CA ASN A 210 1.43 15.10 16.36
C ASN A 210 0.20 14.66 17.16
N ASN A 211 0.09 13.39 17.49
CA ASN A 211 -1.07 12.84 18.18
C ASN A 211 -0.90 12.77 19.71
N TYR A 212 0.24 13.18 20.24
CA TYR A 212 0.45 13.29 21.68
C TYR A 212 -0.19 14.58 22.21
N SER A 213 -0.72 14.53 23.43
CA SER A 213 -1.16 15.74 24.12
C SER A 213 0.02 16.69 24.29
N SER A 214 -0.20 18.00 24.14
CA SER A 214 0.79 19.04 24.44
C SER A 214 1.32 18.96 25.87
N ASP A 215 0.54 18.36 26.78
CA ASP A 215 0.96 18.16 28.17
C ASP A 215 1.84 16.95 28.41
N TYR A 216 2.01 16.09 27.39
CA TYR A 216 2.77 14.86 27.51
C TYR A 216 4.27 15.16 27.72
N PRO A 217 4.94 14.53 28.71
CA PRO A 217 6.32 14.87 29.09
C PRO A 217 7.31 14.85 27.92
N LEU A 218 7.13 13.93 26.98
CA LEU A 218 7.96 13.83 25.77
C LEU A 218 7.81 15.07 24.89
N VAL A 219 6.57 15.53 24.66
CA VAL A 219 6.28 16.71 23.82
C VAL A 219 6.83 17.98 24.46
N LYS A 220 6.70 18.12 25.79
CA LYS A 220 7.27 19.26 26.54
C LYS A 220 8.79 19.34 26.49
N SER A 221 9.45 18.21 26.21
CA SER A 221 10.91 18.10 26.18
C SER A 221 11.48 18.21 24.77
N LEU A 222 10.63 18.44 23.75
CA LEU A 222 11.08 18.66 22.38
C LEU A 222 11.75 20.04 22.25
N PRO A 223 12.87 20.15 21.51
CA PRO A 223 13.47 21.42 21.12
C PRO A 223 12.48 22.36 20.39
N GLU A 224 12.63 23.67 20.58
CA GLU A 224 11.76 24.71 19.96
C GLU A 224 11.83 24.73 18.42
N ASP A 225 12.86 24.17 17.81
CA ASP A 225 13.02 24.07 16.35
C ASP A 225 12.44 22.77 15.78
N GLN A 226 11.95 21.87 16.63
CA GLN A 226 11.41 20.56 16.24
C GLN A 226 9.87 20.51 16.24
N TRP A 227 9.20 21.64 16.47
CA TRP A 227 7.74 21.70 16.42
C TRP A 227 7.21 21.37 15.02
N LEU A 228 6.36 20.36 15.04
CA LEU A 228 5.32 20.02 14.10
C LEU A 228 4.67 21.26 13.48
N ILE A 229 5.09 21.59 12.26
CA ILE A 229 4.38 22.42 11.27
C ILE A 229 3.97 23.78 11.85
N ASP A 230 4.72 24.82 11.46
CA ASP A 230 4.28 26.22 11.48
C ASP A 230 2.76 26.32 11.25
N GLU A 231 2.07 27.06 12.10
CA GLU A 231 0.64 27.38 11.95
C GLU A 231 0.34 28.06 10.60
N ASN A 232 1.38 28.40 9.82
CA ASN A 232 1.34 28.91 8.44
C ASN A 232 1.88 27.99 7.33
N GLY A 233 2.13 26.69 7.59
CA GLY A 233 2.30 25.67 6.55
C GLY A 233 3.36 25.93 5.46
N GLY A 234 4.64 25.89 5.84
CA GLY A 234 5.78 25.74 4.93
C GLY A 234 6.05 24.30 4.50
#